data_AF-Q39RJ1-F1
#
_entry.id   AF-Q39RJ1-F1
#
_cell.length_a   1.000
_cell.length_b   1.000
_cell.length_c   1.000
_cell.angle_alpha   90.00
_cell.angle_beta   90.00
_cell.angle_gamma   90.00
#
_symmetry.space_group_name_H-M   'P 1'
#
loop_
_entity.id
_entity.type
_entity.pdbx_description
1 polymer ?
#
loop_
_entity_poly.entity_id
_entity_poly.type
_entity_poly.pdbx_seq_one_letter_code
_entity_poly.pdbx_strand_id
1 'polypeptide(L)' 'MKTTLATMITLIAASSAFAASGAESEGSGLFLILFIGIGALIIVGQMLPGLTLFGSMLKGLFSGKDAESRN' A
#
# COMPACT_ATOMS: atom_id res chain seq x y z
N MET A 1 -0.36 18.38 -3.31
CA MET A 1 0.60 18.48 -2.18
C MET A 1 0.15 17.70 -0.94
N LYS A 2 -1.12 17.79 -0.52
CA LYS A 2 -1.64 17.09 0.68
C LYS A 2 -1.58 15.55 0.56
N THR A 3 -1.82 15.01 -0.64
CA THR A 3 -1.81 13.55 -0.93
C THR A 3 -0.42 12.92 -0.91
N THR A 4 0.60 13.60 -1.45
CA THR A 4 2.00 13.12 -1.45
C THR A 4 2.55 13.00 -0.03
N LEU A 5 2.21 13.95 0.84
CA LEU A 5 2.59 13.93 2.25
C LEU A 5 1.94 12.73 2.98
N ALA A 6 0.66 12.45 2.71
CA ALA A 6 -0.03 11.30 3.27
C ALA A 6 0.62 9.97 2.87
N THR A 7 1.04 9.83 1.61
CA THR A 7 1.75 8.63 1.11
C THR A 7 3.13 8.46 1.77
N MET A 8 3.87 9.56 1.98
CA MET A 8 5.17 9.52 2.67
C MET A 8 4.99 9.13 4.14
N ILE A 9 3.96 9.66 4.82
CA ILE A 9 3.64 9.31 6.21
C ILE A 9 3.28 7.82 6.34
N THR A 10 2.54 7.25 5.38
CA THR A 10 2.20 5.81 5.40
C THR A 10 3.42 4.90 5.19
N LEU A 11 4.41 5.33 4.40
CA LEU A 11 5.65 4.56 4.20
C LEU A 11 6.57 4.61 5.42
N ILE A 12 6.60 5.74 6.13
CA ILE A 12 7.39 5.92 7.37
C ILE A 12 6.71 5.22 8.56
N ALA A 13 5.39 5.08 8.55
CA ALA A 13 4.63 4.37 9.57
C ALA A 13 4.77 2.83 9.53
N ALA A 14 5.48 2.27 8.54
CA ALA A 14 5.80 0.84 8.47
C ALA A 14 6.75 0.45 9.63
N SER A 15 6.14 0.18 10.78
CA SER A 15 6.84 -0.18 12.01
C SER A 15 7.19 -1.67 12.01
N SER A 16 8.32 -2.01 12.63
CA SER A 16 8.82 -3.38 12.76
C SER A 16 7.84 -4.30 13.49
N ALA A 17 7.61 -5.50 12.94
CA ALA A 17 6.71 -6.51 13.48
C ALA A 17 7.33 -7.23 14.69
N PHE A 18 7.08 -6.73 15.90
CA PHE A 18 7.57 -7.30 17.17
C PHE A 18 6.79 -8.54 17.66
N ALA A 19 6.29 -9.39 16.75
CA ALA A 19 5.54 -10.60 17.15
C ALA A 19 6.46 -11.78 17.54
N ALA A 20 7.78 -11.64 17.45
CA ALA A 20 8.76 -12.73 17.56
C ALA A 20 9.32 -12.94 18.99
N SER A 21 8.52 -12.82 20.05
CA SER A 21 8.96 -13.23 21.38
C SER A 21 7.82 -13.86 22.18
N GLY A 22 7.83 -15.20 22.28
CA GLY A 22 7.02 -15.94 23.25
C GLY A 22 6.53 -17.29 22.75
N ALA A 23 7.07 -18.36 23.33
CA ALA A 23 6.82 -19.77 23.03
C ALA A 23 5.36 -20.22 23.30
N GLU A 24 4.91 -21.15 22.44
CA GLU A 24 3.78 -22.10 22.47
C GLU A 24 2.57 -21.91 23.44
N SER A 25 1.35 -21.90 22.88
CA SER A 25 0.23 -22.80 23.26
C SER A 25 -0.91 -22.67 22.24
N GLU A 26 -1.38 -23.81 21.73
CA GLU A 26 -2.54 -24.05 20.84
C GLU A 26 -3.37 -22.82 20.40
N GLY A 27 -3.17 -22.42 19.14
CA GLY A 27 -4.01 -21.44 18.46
C GLY A 27 -3.26 -20.18 18.05
N SER A 28 -3.61 -19.64 16.88
CA SER A 28 -3.15 -18.33 16.45
C SER A 28 -3.47 -17.30 17.54
N GLY A 29 -2.46 -16.91 18.32
CA GLY A 29 -2.64 -15.97 19.41
C GLY A 29 -3.30 -14.67 18.93
N LEU A 30 -4.13 -14.05 19.77
CA LEU A 30 -4.87 -12.83 19.43
C LEU A 30 -4.00 -11.76 18.76
N PHE A 31 -2.75 -11.60 19.22
CA PHE A 31 -1.78 -10.66 18.66
C PHE A 31 -1.38 -10.98 17.22
N LEU A 32 -1.28 -12.27 16.85
CA LEU A 32 -1.00 -12.69 15.47
C LEU A 32 -2.19 -12.34 14.56
N ILE A 33 -3.41 -12.65 15.00
CA ILE A 33 -4.64 -12.35 14.24
C ILE A 33 -4.79 -10.85 14.02
N LEU A 34 -4.54 -10.04 15.05
CA LEU A 34 -4.57 -8.58 14.93
C LEU A 34 -3.46 -8.05 14.02
N PHE A 35 -2.25 -8.60 14.10
CA PHE A 35 -1.13 -8.21 13.25
C PHE A 35 -1.43 -8.45 11.77
N ILE A 36 -1.87 -9.67 11.42
CA ILE A 36 -2.22 -10.02 10.05
C ILE A 36 -3.49 -9.28 9.60
N GLY A 37 -4.48 -9.14 10.47
CA GLY A 37 -5.73 -8.42 10.18
C GLY A 37 -5.48 -6.95 9.83
N ILE A 38 -4.66 -6.24 10.60
CA ILE A 38 -4.30 -4.85 10.29
C ILE A 38 -3.46 -4.79 9.00
N GLY A 39 -2.52 -5.71 8.79
CA GLY A 39 -1.76 -5.80 7.54
C GLY A 39 -2.67 -5.98 6.31
N ALA A 40 -3.66 -6.87 6.40
CA ALA A 40 -4.65 -7.08 5.34
C ALA A 40 -5.51 -5.83 5.09
N LEU A 41 -5.94 -5.14 6.15
CA LEU A 41 -6.71 -3.89 6.03
C LEU A 41 -5.89 -2.78 5.35
N ILE A 42 -4.58 -2.70 5.59
CA ILE A 42 -3.68 -1.76 4.90
C ILE A 42 -3.60 -2.07 3.41
N ILE A 43 -3.43 -3.35 3.05
CA ILE A 43 -3.37 -3.80 1.64
C ILE A 43 -4.68 -3.47 0.91
N VAL A 44 -5.83 -3.74 1.53
CA VAL A 44 -7.14 -3.42 0.94
C VAL A 44 -7.36 -1.90 0.91
N GLY A 45 -6.99 -1.18 1.97
CA GLY A 45 -7.13 0.27 2.06
C GLY A 45 -6.33 1.03 1.00
N GLN A 46 -5.20 0.48 0.55
CA GLN A 46 -4.42 1.06 -0.53
C GLN A 46 -4.81 0.59 -1.95
N MET A 47 -5.79 -0.31 -2.10
CA MET A 47 -6.25 -0.75 -3.43
C MET A 47 -6.72 0.43 -4.29
N LEU A 48 -7.46 1.37 -3.68
CA LEU A 48 -7.97 2.54 -4.39
C LEU A 48 -6.82 3.48 -4.87
N PRO A 49 -5.90 3.95 -4.01
CA PRO A 49 -4.76 4.75 -4.47
C PRO A 49 -3.85 3.96 -5.42
N GLY A 50 -3.62 2.66 -5.19
CA GLY A 50 -2.85 1.80 -6.08
C GLY A 50 -3.45 1.70 -7.49
N LEU A 51 -4.76 1.49 -7.60
CA LEU A 51 -5.46 1.44 -8.88
C LEU A 51 -5.43 2.79 -9.61
N THR A 52 -5.57 3.90 -8.89
CA THR A 52 -5.47 5.25 -9.50
C THR A 52 -4.08 5.51 -10.06
N LEU A 53 -3.02 5.08 -9.35
CA LEU A 53 -1.64 5.22 -9.79
C LEU A 53 -1.39 4.34 -11.03
N PHE A 54 -1.82 3.07 -10.98
CA PHE A 54 -1.72 2.14 -12.11
C PHE A 54 -2.45 2.66 -13.36
N GLY A 55 -3.69 3.15 -13.20
CA GLY A 55 -4.45 3.77 -14.29
C GLY A 55 -3.75 5.00 -14.88
N SER A 56 -3.11 5.83 -14.04
CA SER A 56 -2.34 6.98 -14.52
C SER A 56 -1.11 6.58 -15.34
N MET A 57 -0.44 5.47 -14.96
CA MET A 57 0.70 4.92 -15.70
C MET A 57 0.28 4.39 -17.07
N LEU A 58 -0.83 3.66 -17.13
CA LEU A 58 -1.41 3.19 -18.40
C LEU A 58 -1.76 4.37 -19.30
N LYS A 59 -2.43 5.40 -18.76
CA LYS A 59 -2.76 6.61 -19.52
C LYS A 59 -1.51 7.31 -20.03
N GLY A 60 -0.45 7.39 -19.23
CA GLY A 60 0.85 7.95 -19.64
C GLY A 60 1.50 7.16 -20.78
N LEU A 61 1.46 5.83 -20.72
CA LEU A 61 2.01 4.96 -21.75
C LEU A 61 1.29 5.11 -23.10
N PHE A 62 -0.04 5.29 -23.08
CA PHE A 62 -0.84 5.41 -24.31
C PHE A 62 -0.99 6.85 -24.84
N SER A 63 -0.71 7.88 -24.02
CA SER A 63 -0.80 9.29 -24.45
C SER A 63 0.38 9.75 -25.32
N GLY A 64 1.41 8.92 -25.50
CA GLY A 64 2.59 9.24 -26.32
C GLY A 64 2.34 9.34 -27.83
N LYS A 65 1.14 9.02 -28.34
CA LYS A 65 0.85 8.99 -29.79
C LYS A 65 0.22 10.26 -30.36
N ASP A 66 -0.18 11.21 -29.53
CA ASP A 66 -0.86 12.45 -29.97
C ASP A 66 0.00 13.72 -29.80
N ALA A 67 1.15 13.62 -29.10
CA ALA A 67 2.03 14.76 -28.82
C ALA A 67 3.06 15.04 -29.93
N GLU A 68 3.26 14.12 -30.88
CA GLU A 68 4.26 14.26 -31.94
C GLU A 68 3.72 14.92 -33.23
N SER A 69 2.39 15.08 -33.38
CA SER A 69 1.80 15.69 -34.60
C SER A 69 1.50 17.19 -34.49
N ARG A 70 1.96 17.88 -33.44
CA ARG A 70 1.71 19.33 -33.20
C ARG A 70 2.98 20.18 -32.99
N ASN A 71 4.10 19.83 -33.63
CA ASN A 71 5.21 20.77 -33.88
C ASN A 71 5.64 20.70 -35.33
#